data_AF-A0A3M2CYR1-F1
#
_entry.id   AF-A0A3M2CYR1-F1
#
_cell.length_a   1.000
_cell.length_b   1.000
_cell.length_c   1.000
_cell.angle_alpha   90.00
_cell.angle_beta   90.00
_cell.angle_gamma   90.00
#
_symmetry.space_group_name_H-M   'P 1'
#
loop_
_entity.id
_entity.type
_entity.pdbx_description
1 polymer ?
#
loop_
_entity_poly.entity_id
_entity_poly.type
_entity_poly.pdbx_seq_one_letter_code
_entity_poly.pdbx_strand_id
1 'polypeptide(L)'
;MCASPRLNGTCLRLKGIGQSRDDEAEDAVAGLSLDVLPRDRWPCCVSERMTFMASFEILQEKVHPYAWDKEGPHAHFAATTLRHPPYSAAVPFSWMLVESAQQLAEEHELDVRLEREPKLRFKTQWLQERSNQKALLDGFADHIKPEQSLVFFYAKHVPFVEDSGGRRIIIGVGRVLHVGSSTEYEYESKSLGSV
;
A
#
# COMPACT_ATOMS: atom_id res chain seq x y z
N MET A 1 14.25 4.45 -12.56
CA MET A 1 14.58 5.81 -12.09
C MET A 1 14.09 6.83 -13.10
N CYS A 2 13.68 8.03 -12.67
CA CYS A 2 13.39 9.12 -13.61
C CYS A 2 14.66 9.46 -14.42
N ALA A 3 14.49 10.02 -15.63
CA ALA A 3 15.63 10.46 -16.44
C ALA A 3 16.35 11.69 -15.85
N SER A 4 15.65 12.51 -15.07
CA SER A 4 16.21 13.66 -14.34
C SER A 4 15.50 13.80 -12.99
N PRO A 5 15.82 12.95 -11.99
CA PRO A 5 15.04 12.87 -10.75
C PRO A 5 15.07 14.16 -9.95
N ARG A 6 16.21 14.85 -9.85
CA ARG A 6 16.33 16.15 -9.17
C ARG A 6 15.36 17.21 -9.70
N LEU A 7 15.11 17.21 -11.01
CA LEU A 7 14.23 18.17 -11.68
C LEU A 7 12.73 17.81 -11.55
N ASN A 8 12.41 16.61 -11.07
CA ASN A 8 11.03 16.20 -10.85
C ASN A 8 10.48 16.79 -9.55
N GLY A 9 10.08 18.06 -9.58
CA GLY A 9 9.45 18.71 -8.41
C GLY A 9 8.06 18.19 -8.07
N THR A 10 7.39 17.49 -9.01
CA THR A 10 6.03 17.00 -8.81
C THR A 10 5.95 15.88 -7.78
N CYS A 11 6.93 14.96 -7.76
CA CYS A 11 6.91 13.85 -6.82
C CYS A 11 7.10 14.30 -5.35
N LEU A 12 7.75 15.45 -5.12
CA LEU A 12 7.92 16.05 -3.78
C LEU A 12 6.61 16.46 -3.11
N ARG A 13 5.51 16.58 -3.87
CA ARG A 13 4.17 16.82 -3.30
C ARG A 13 3.70 15.68 -2.42
N LEU A 14 4.25 14.47 -2.61
CA LEU A 14 3.97 13.34 -1.73
C LEU A 14 4.85 13.45 -0.51
N LYS A 15 4.23 13.54 0.67
CA LYS A 15 4.94 13.73 1.94
C LYS A 15 6.08 12.72 2.14
N GLY A 16 5.85 11.44 1.83
CA GLY A 16 6.89 10.40 1.95
C GLY A 16 8.10 10.68 1.07
N ILE A 17 7.88 11.04 -0.20
CA ILE A 17 8.97 11.40 -1.13
C ILE A 17 9.63 12.70 -0.71
N GLY A 18 8.85 13.74 -0.41
CA GLY A 18 9.35 15.05 -0.04
C GLY A 18 10.24 15.06 1.21
N GLN A 19 10.06 14.08 2.11
CA GLN A 19 10.86 13.93 3.32
C GLN A 19 12.06 12.99 3.18
N SER A 20 12.06 12.10 2.18
CA SER A 20 13.01 10.98 2.11
C SER A 20 13.78 10.88 0.79
N ARG A 21 13.52 11.76 -0.19
CA ARG A 21 14.25 11.76 -1.46
C ARG A 21 15.71 12.19 -1.23
N ASP A 22 16.62 11.44 -1.81
CA ASP A 22 18.05 11.75 -1.89
C ASP A 22 18.38 12.07 -3.36
N ASP A 23 18.54 13.36 -3.66
CA ASP A 23 18.77 13.82 -5.04
C ASP A 23 20.11 13.31 -5.60
N GLU A 24 21.14 13.17 -4.77
CA GLU A 24 22.46 12.71 -5.22
C GLU A 24 22.43 11.21 -5.53
N ALA A 25 21.82 10.41 -4.65
CA ALA A 25 21.67 8.98 -4.85
C ALA A 25 20.76 8.67 -6.05
N GLU A 26 19.65 9.39 -6.22
CA GLU A 26 18.74 9.17 -7.34
C GLU A 26 19.35 9.60 -8.69
N ASP A 27 20.08 10.73 -8.75
CA ASP A 27 20.75 11.17 -9.98
C ASP A 27 21.85 10.19 -10.42
N ALA A 28 22.56 9.56 -9.47
CA ALA A 28 23.61 8.58 -9.77
C ALA A 28 23.12 7.35 -10.55
N VAL A 29 21.81 7.07 -10.50
CA VAL A 29 21.17 5.95 -11.20
C VAL A 29 20.05 6.43 -12.14
N ALA A 30 20.09 7.71 -12.56
CA ALA A 30 19.10 8.31 -13.44
C ALA A 30 18.90 7.49 -14.74
N GLY A 31 17.65 7.34 -15.16
CA GLY A 31 17.27 6.58 -16.35
C GLY A 31 17.40 5.05 -16.26
N LEU A 32 18.03 4.49 -15.22
CA LEU A 32 18.13 3.03 -15.06
C LEU A 32 16.80 2.41 -14.61
N SER A 33 16.50 1.21 -15.07
CA SER A 33 15.34 0.44 -14.61
C SER A 33 15.57 -0.09 -13.18
N LEU A 34 14.51 -0.31 -12.40
CA LEU A 34 14.64 -0.76 -11.01
C LEU A 34 15.05 -2.23 -10.87
N ASP A 35 14.74 -3.07 -11.86
CA ASP A 35 15.10 -4.49 -11.90
C ASP A 35 16.59 -4.75 -12.09
N VAL A 36 17.34 -3.77 -12.60
CA VAL A 36 18.81 -3.84 -12.71
C VAL A 36 19.52 -3.17 -11.53
N LEU A 37 18.79 -2.45 -10.66
CA LEU A 37 19.36 -1.75 -9.51
C LEU A 37 19.32 -2.64 -8.27
N PRO A 38 20.38 -2.62 -7.44
CA PRO A 38 20.32 -3.24 -6.14
C PRO A 38 19.31 -2.49 -5.25
N ARG A 39 18.68 -3.20 -4.30
CA ARG A 39 17.53 -2.69 -3.53
C ARG A 39 17.85 -1.45 -2.71
N ASP A 40 19.08 -1.34 -2.20
CA ASP A 40 19.58 -0.18 -1.44
C ASP A 40 19.69 1.10 -2.30
N ARG A 41 19.63 0.97 -3.62
CA ARG A 41 19.59 2.08 -4.58
C ARG A 41 18.19 2.40 -5.10
N TRP A 42 17.15 1.75 -4.57
CA TRP A 42 15.78 2.04 -4.99
C TRP A 42 15.33 3.42 -4.46
N PRO A 43 14.64 4.23 -5.28
CA PRO A 43 14.15 5.53 -4.85
C PRO A 43 13.04 5.38 -3.82
N CYS A 44 12.89 6.41 -2.97
CA CYS A 44 11.83 6.49 -1.97
C CYS A 44 10.41 6.35 -2.57
N CYS A 45 10.23 6.70 -3.86
CA CYS A 45 8.97 6.60 -4.56
C CYS A 45 8.48 5.16 -4.80
N VAL A 46 9.36 4.15 -4.65
CA VAL A 46 8.98 2.72 -4.71
C VAL A 46 8.01 2.35 -3.57
N SER A 47 8.20 2.95 -2.39
CA SER A 47 7.29 2.77 -1.23
C SER A 47 5.92 3.41 -1.44
N GLU A 48 5.81 4.40 -2.33
CA GLU A 48 4.56 5.04 -2.75
C GLU A 48 3.86 4.30 -3.92
N ARG A 49 4.31 3.07 -4.23
CA ARG A 49 3.74 2.20 -5.29
C ARG A 49 3.77 2.79 -6.70
N MET A 50 4.78 3.62 -6.99
CA MET A 50 4.99 4.17 -8.34
C MET A 50 5.37 3.10 -9.38
N THR A 51 5.62 1.86 -8.96
CA THR A 51 6.00 0.72 -9.81
C THR A 51 4.81 -0.09 -10.33
N PHE A 52 3.58 0.40 -10.20
CA PHE A 52 2.38 -0.38 -10.60
C PHE A 52 2.33 -0.73 -12.09
N MET A 53 3.05 0.02 -12.95
CA MET A 53 3.20 -0.27 -14.39
C MET A 53 4.48 -1.02 -14.73
N ALA A 54 5.28 -1.44 -13.73
CA ALA A 54 6.52 -2.17 -13.99
C ALA A 54 6.21 -3.52 -14.66
N SER A 55 6.97 -3.84 -15.71
CA SER A 55 6.89 -5.12 -16.43
C SER A 55 7.64 -6.26 -15.74
N PHE A 56 8.10 -6.03 -14.52
CA PHE A 56 8.92 -6.94 -13.74
C PHE A 56 8.41 -7.00 -12.30
N GLU A 57 8.82 -8.05 -11.60
CA GLU A 57 8.44 -8.28 -10.21
C GLU A 57 9.20 -7.34 -9.27
N ILE A 58 8.47 -6.84 -8.27
CA ILE A 58 9.05 -6.09 -7.15
C ILE A 58 8.84 -6.90 -5.87
N LEU A 59 9.94 -7.21 -5.18
CA LEU A 59 9.92 -7.80 -3.84
C LEU A 59 10.28 -6.70 -2.84
N GLN A 60 9.31 -6.30 -2.02
CA GLN A 60 9.51 -5.28 -0.98
C GLN A 60 9.50 -5.93 0.40
N GLU A 61 10.51 -5.63 1.21
CA GLU A 61 10.45 -5.93 2.63
C GLU A 61 9.53 -4.91 3.32
N LYS A 62 8.57 -5.40 4.10
CA LYS A 62 7.63 -4.59 4.89
C LYS A 62 7.78 -4.94 6.36
N VAL A 63 8.01 -3.92 7.15
CA VAL A 63 7.93 -3.99 8.62
C VAL A 63 6.60 -3.39 9.06
N HIS A 64 5.91 -4.04 10.00
CA HIS A 64 4.65 -3.53 10.52
C HIS A 64 4.85 -2.12 11.12
N PRO A 65 4.02 -1.11 10.79
CA PRO A 65 4.23 0.29 11.22
C PRO A 65 4.26 0.50 12.73
N TYR A 66 3.74 -0.46 13.51
CA TYR A 66 3.70 -0.42 14.98
C TYR A 66 4.66 -1.41 15.65
N ALA A 67 5.48 -2.15 14.89
CA ALA A 67 6.49 -3.06 15.44
C ALA A 67 7.71 -2.33 16.06
N TRP A 68 7.73 -0.99 16.02
CA TRP A 68 8.70 -0.18 16.77
C TRP A 68 8.47 -0.27 18.28
N ASP A 69 7.22 -0.47 18.72
CA ASP A 69 6.89 -0.71 20.12
C ASP A 69 7.11 -2.20 20.43
N LYS A 70 8.29 -2.51 20.97
CA LYS A 70 8.71 -3.89 21.30
C LYS A 70 8.01 -4.49 22.51
N GLU A 71 7.27 -3.68 23.28
CA GLU A 71 6.41 -4.16 24.37
C GLU A 71 4.92 -4.10 23.99
N GLY A 72 4.62 -3.57 22.81
CA GLY A 72 3.27 -3.38 22.30
C GLY A 72 2.67 -4.64 21.70
N PRO A 73 1.36 -4.62 21.41
CA PRO A 73 0.65 -5.77 20.84
C PRO A 73 1.17 -6.15 19.45
N HIS A 74 1.96 -5.31 18.77
CA HIS A 74 2.51 -5.54 17.44
C HIS A 74 3.99 -5.96 17.45
N ALA A 75 4.59 -6.17 18.63
CA ALA A 75 6.00 -6.52 18.76
C ALA A 75 6.37 -7.86 18.09
N HIS A 76 5.39 -8.75 17.97
CA HIS A 76 5.53 -10.11 17.44
C HIS A 76 5.63 -10.17 15.90
N PHE A 77 5.40 -9.07 15.18
CA PHE A 77 5.51 -9.04 13.72
C PHE A 77 6.97 -8.98 13.26
N ALA A 78 7.32 -9.87 12.34
CA ALA A 78 8.60 -9.90 11.66
C ALA A 78 8.56 -9.12 10.34
N ALA A 79 9.74 -8.79 9.80
CA ALA A 79 9.86 -8.27 8.45
C ALA A 79 9.28 -9.29 7.45
N THR A 80 8.41 -8.84 6.55
CA THR A 80 7.70 -9.70 5.61
C THR A 80 8.06 -9.32 4.18
N THR A 81 8.38 -10.30 3.35
CA THR A 81 8.59 -10.03 1.93
C THR A 81 7.25 -9.99 1.19
N LEU A 82 6.83 -8.79 0.80
CA LEU A 82 5.66 -8.57 -0.02
C LEU A 82 6.04 -8.62 -1.50
N ARG A 83 5.40 -9.54 -2.23
CA ARG A 83 5.59 -9.73 -3.67
C ARG A 83 4.57 -8.93 -4.47
N HIS A 84 5.07 -8.15 -5.43
CA HIS A 84 4.27 -7.43 -6.42
C HIS A 84 4.59 -7.96 -7.81
N PRO A 85 3.69 -8.75 -8.43
CA PRO A 85 3.85 -9.18 -9.81
C PRO A 85 3.93 -8.00 -10.79
N PRO A 86 4.44 -8.22 -12.02
CA PRO A 86 4.34 -7.25 -13.10
C PRO A 86 2.91 -6.69 -13.24
N TYR A 87 2.81 -5.39 -13.52
CA TYR A 87 1.53 -4.70 -13.76
C TYR A 87 0.51 -4.84 -12.63
N SER A 88 0.96 -4.82 -11.37
CA SER A 88 0.08 -4.96 -10.20
C SER A 88 -0.22 -3.62 -9.53
N ALA A 89 -1.48 -3.42 -9.14
CA ALA A 89 -1.93 -2.29 -8.34
C ALA A 89 -2.88 -2.79 -7.25
N ALA A 90 -2.75 -2.30 -6.03
CA ALA A 90 -3.72 -2.54 -4.97
C ALA A 90 -3.59 -1.50 -3.86
N VAL A 91 -4.72 -1.01 -3.34
CA VAL A 91 -5.10 -1.06 -1.92
C VAL A 91 -6.44 -0.34 -1.72
N PRO A 92 -7.44 -1.00 -1.11
CA PRO A 92 -8.70 -0.37 -0.74
C PRO A 92 -8.52 0.44 0.56
N PHE A 93 -7.76 1.54 0.51
CA PHE A 93 -7.40 2.30 1.72
C PHE A 93 -8.65 2.75 2.50
N SER A 94 -9.69 3.21 1.81
CA SER A 94 -10.93 3.65 2.47
C SER A 94 -11.66 2.53 3.19
N TRP A 95 -11.56 1.28 2.73
CA TRP A 95 -12.18 0.13 3.38
C TRP A 95 -11.50 -0.24 4.69
N MET A 96 -10.22 0.08 4.83
CA MET A 96 -9.42 -0.27 6.01
C MET A 96 -9.52 0.75 7.14
N LEU A 97 -10.29 1.83 6.95
CA LEU A 97 -10.53 2.84 7.97
C LEU A 97 -11.61 2.37 8.95
N VAL A 98 -11.38 2.62 10.24
CA VAL A 98 -12.33 2.31 11.33
C VAL A 98 -13.68 2.96 11.08
N GLU A 99 -13.69 4.20 10.56
CA GLU A 99 -14.93 4.95 10.28
C GLU A 99 -15.78 4.30 9.17
N SER A 100 -15.16 3.63 8.21
CA SER A 100 -15.87 2.96 7.11
C SER A 100 -16.29 1.53 7.46
N ALA A 101 -15.62 0.92 8.44
CA ALA A 101 -15.67 -0.51 8.70
C ALA A 101 -17.08 -1.02 8.98
N GLN A 102 -17.82 -0.35 9.87
CA GLN A 102 -19.16 -0.78 10.26
C GLN A 102 -20.17 -0.67 9.11
N GLN A 103 -20.14 0.45 8.37
CA GLN A 103 -21.02 0.62 7.22
C GLN A 103 -20.76 -0.46 6.16
N LEU A 104 -19.50 -0.71 5.82
CA LEU A 104 -19.13 -1.75 4.85
C LEU A 104 -19.50 -3.15 5.32
N ALA A 105 -19.39 -3.42 6.63
CA ALA A 105 -19.79 -4.69 7.20
C ALA A 105 -21.29 -4.95 7.07
N GLU A 106 -22.11 -3.93 7.32
CA GLU A 106 -23.57 -4.02 7.18
C GLU A 106 -23.98 -4.11 5.71
N GLU A 107 -23.40 -3.28 4.83
CA GLU A 107 -23.74 -3.21 3.39
C GLU A 107 -23.39 -4.51 2.65
N HIS A 108 -22.28 -5.16 3.04
CA HIS A 108 -21.76 -6.35 2.36
C HIS A 108 -21.85 -7.63 3.21
N GLU A 109 -22.56 -7.60 4.33
CA GLU A 109 -22.75 -8.74 5.25
C GLU A 109 -21.43 -9.41 5.69
N LEU A 110 -20.42 -8.61 6.03
CA LEU A 110 -19.08 -9.07 6.39
C LEU A 110 -18.95 -9.31 7.90
N ASP A 111 -18.19 -10.33 8.33
CA ASP A 111 -17.91 -10.61 9.74
C ASP A 111 -16.82 -9.67 10.32
N VAL A 112 -17.12 -8.38 10.34
CA VAL A 112 -16.31 -7.34 10.99
C VAL A 112 -16.90 -7.05 12.37
N ARG A 113 -16.08 -7.15 13.41
CA ARG A 113 -16.49 -6.92 14.80
C ARG A 113 -15.53 -5.97 15.47
N LEU A 114 -15.97 -4.75 15.75
CA LEU A 114 -15.14 -3.71 16.37
C LEU A 114 -14.70 -4.09 17.78
N GLU A 115 -15.42 -5.00 18.44
CA GLU A 115 -15.07 -5.53 19.77
C GLU A 115 -13.81 -6.41 19.73
N ARG A 116 -13.41 -6.91 18.55
CA ARG A 116 -12.15 -7.66 18.37
C ARG A 116 -10.93 -6.75 18.32
N GLU A 117 -11.12 -5.45 18.07
CA GLU A 117 -10.00 -4.52 17.93
C GLU A 117 -9.22 -4.38 19.25
N PRO A 118 -7.87 -4.43 19.19
CA PRO A 118 -7.02 -4.31 20.36
C PRO A 118 -7.09 -2.90 20.95
N LYS A 119 -7.01 -2.82 22.28
CA LYS A 119 -6.84 -1.53 22.98
C LYS A 119 -5.39 -1.07 22.83
N LEU A 120 -5.19 -0.05 22.00
CA LEU A 120 -3.89 0.57 21.80
C LEU A 120 -3.67 1.76 22.75
N ARG A 121 -2.41 2.02 23.10
CA ARG A 121 -1.99 3.18 23.91
C ARG A 121 -2.02 4.51 23.14
N PHE A 122 -2.37 4.46 21.86
CA PHE A 122 -2.45 5.58 20.95
C PHE A 122 -3.71 5.47 20.08
N LYS A 123 -4.12 6.58 19.49
CA LYS A 123 -5.24 6.60 18.55
C LYS A 123 -4.77 6.22 17.15
N THR A 124 -5.57 5.40 16.46
CA THR A 124 -5.38 5.07 15.05
C THR A 124 -6.73 5.12 14.35
N GLN A 125 -6.71 5.49 13.07
CA GLN A 125 -7.88 5.43 12.18
C GLN A 125 -7.95 4.09 11.43
N TRP A 126 -6.96 3.22 11.59
CA TRP A 126 -6.82 1.96 10.87
C TRP A 126 -7.27 0.79 11.74
N LEU A 127 -7.99 -0.16 11.14
CA LEU A 127 -8.26 -1.44 11.79
C LEU A 127 -6.96 -2.20 12.02
N GLN A 128 -6.89 -2.94 13.12
CA GLN A 128 -5.72 -3.69 13.56
C GLN A 128 -5.98 -5.18 13.58
N GLU A 129 -7.20 -5.62 13.88
CA GLU A 129 -7.47 -7.04 14.05
C GLU A 129 -7.52 -7.78 12.71
N ARG A 130 -6.80 -8.89 12.63
CA ARG A 130 -6.57 -9.65 11.39
C ARG A 130 -7.88 -10.09 10.72
N SER A 131 -8.83 -10.64 11.48
CA SER A 131 -10.07 -11.17 10.94
C SER A 131 -10.93 -10.06 10.33
N ASN A 132 -11.02 -8.91 11.01
CA ASN A 132 -11.66 -7.70 10.48
C ASN A 132 -10.99 -7.23 9.19
N GLN A 133 -9.66 -7.12 9.18
CA GLN A 133 -8.91 -6.73 7.99
C GLN A 133 -9.13 -7.71 6.83
N LYS A 134 -9.08 -9.02 7.10
CA LYS A 134 -9.28 -10.06 6.10
C LYS A 134 -10.70 -10.03 5.53
N ALA A 135 -11.73 -9.91 6.37
CA ALA A 135 -13.11 -9.84 5.92
C ALA A 135 -13.35 -8.67 4.96
N LEU A 136 -12.78 -7.50 5.25
CA LEU A 136 -12.90 -6.31 4.39
C LEU A 136 -12.08 -6.43 3.11
N LEU A 137 -10.85 -6.95 3.18
CA LEU A 137 -10.00 -7.12 2.00
C LEU A 137 -10.56 -8.17 1.04
N ASP A 138 -11.00 -9.31 1.57
CA ASP A 138 -11.61 -10.37 0.78
C ASP A 138 -12.97 -9.88 0.22
N GLY A 139 -13.80 -9.22 1.04
CA GLY A 139 -15.06 -8.63 0.60
C GLY A 139 -14.87 -7.61 -0.52
N PHE A 140 -13.84 -6.76 -0.45
CA PHE A 140 -13.50 -5.85 -1.55
C PHE A 140 -13.08 -6.63 -2.82
N ALA A 141 -12.22 -7.64 -2.67
CA ALA A 141 -11.70 -8.44 -3.77
C ALA A 141 -12.82 -9.24 -4.48
N ASP A 142 -13.84 -9.70 -3.76
CA ASP A 142 -14.97 -10.46 -4.31
C ASP A 142 -15.78 -9.68 -5.36
N HIS A 143 -15.75 -8.35 -5.30
CA HIS A 143 -16.38 -7.47 -6.30
C HIS A 143 -15.56 -7.33 -7.58
N ILE A 144 -14.30 -7.77 -7.58
CA ILE A 144 -13.39 -7.67 -8.73
C ILE A 144 -13.49 -8.95 -9.56
N LYS A 145 -13.95 -8.82 -10.81
CA LYS A 145 -14.09 -9.93 -11.75
C LYS A 145 -12.99 -9.86 -12.81
N PRO A 146 -12.04 -10.81 -12.83
CA PRO A 146 -11.04 -10.90 -13.89
C PRO A 146 -11.68 -10.86 -15.28
N GLU A 147 -10.97 -10.24 -16.22
CA GLU A 147 -11.40 -9.99 -17.60
C GLU A 147 -12.64 -9.08 -17.76
N GLN A 148 -13.27 -8.61 -16.68
CA GLN A 148 -14.50 -7.80 -16.73
C GLN A 148 -14.35 -6.47 -16.02
N SER A 149 -13.70 -6.46 -14.85
CA SER A 149 -13.48 -5.24 -14.06
C SER A 149 -12.42 -4.35 -14.70
N LEU A 150 -12.63 -3.04 -14.57
CA LEU A 150 -11.69 -2.00 -14.99
C LEU A 150 -11.10 -1.30 -13.75
N VAL A 151 -9.84 -0.92 -13.85
CA VAL A 151 -9.13 -0.09 -12.87
C VAL A 151 -8.83 1.25 -13.52
N PHE A 152 -9.25 2.34 -12.86
CA PHE A 152 -9.02 3.70 -13.30
C PHE A 152 -7.91 4.33 -12.46
N PHE A 153 -6.86 4.81 -13.12
CA PHE A 153 -5.74 5.49 -12.47
C PHE A 153 -5.93 6.99 -12.58
N TYR A 154 -5.86 7.67 -11.44
CA TYR A 154 -6.00 9.12 -11.36
C TYR A 154 -4.67 9.78 -11.03
N ALA A 155 -4.41 10.93 -11.64
CA ALA A 155 -3.32 11.79 -11.21
C ALA A 155 -3.59 12.25 -9.78
N LYS A 156 -2.59 12.05 -8.91
CA LYS A 156 -2.67 12.44 -7.49
C LYS A 156 -2.67 13.96 -7.28
N HIS A 157 -2.07 14.68 -8.23
CA HIS A 157 -2.06 16.12 -8.29
C HIS A 157 -1.83 16.59 -9.74
N VAL A 158 -2.66 17.51 -10.22
CA VAL A 158 -2.45 18.20 -11.51
C VAL A 158 -2.53 19.71 -11.27
N PRO A 159 -1.44 20.47 -11.49
CA PRO A 159 -1.45 21.91 -11.29
C PRO A 159 -2.59 22.58 -12.07
N PHE A 160 -3.31 23.47 -11.40
CA PHE A 160 -4.38 24.32 -11.97
C PHE A 160 -5.64 23.59 -12.48
N VAL A 161 -5.75 22.28 -12.27
CA VAL A 161 -6.91 21.48 -12.71
C VAL A 161 -7.78 21.02 -11.55
N GLU A 162 -7.18 20.81 -10.38
CA GLU A 162 -7.92 20.41 -9.18
C GLU A 162 -8.68 21.61 -8.62
N ASP A 163 -10.01 21.62 -8.78
CA ASP A 163 -10.90 22.62 -8.22
C ASP A 163 -11.55 22.14 -6.90
N SER A 164 -12.25 23.04 -6.21
CA SER A 164 -13.00 22.75 -4.98
C SER A 164 -14.13 21.74 -5.17
N GLY A 165 -14.42 21.33 -6.41
CA GLY A 165 -15.37 20.27 -6.75
C GLY A 165 -14.76 18.87 -6.79
N GLY A 166 -13.47 18.71 -6.47
CA GLY A 166 -12.83 17.40 -6.34
C GLY A 166 -12.55 16.69 -7.68
N ARG A 167 -12.50 17.43 -8.79
CA ARG A 167 -12.20 16.86 -10.11
C ARG A 167 -10.81 16.21 -10.12
N ARG A 168 -10.75 14.95 -10.54
CA ARG A 168 -9.52 14.17 -10.73
C ARG A 168 -9.32 13.85 -12.20
N ILE A 169 -8.07 13.81 -12.63
CA ILE A 169 -7.71 13.48 -14.02
C ILE A 169 -7.39 12.00 -14.15
N ILE A 170 -8.11 11.30 -15.02
CA ILE A 170 -7.79 9.93 -15.40
C ILE A 170 -6.53 9.95 -16.26
N ILE A 171 -5.51 9.22 -15.84
CA ILE A 171 -4.21 9.07 -16.53
C ILE A 171 -4.00 7.67 -17.11
N GLY A 172 -4.91 6.74 -16.81
CA GLY A 172 -4.86 5.39 -17.34
C GLY A 172 -6.09 4.59 -16.97
N VAL A 173 -6.36 3.57 -17.79
CA VAL A 173 -7.39 2.56 -17.55
C VAL A 173 -6.77 1.20 -17.83
N GLY A 174 -6.95 0.25 -16.91
CA GLY A 174 -6.52 -1.13 -17.07
C GLY A 174 -7.69 -2.08 -16.95
N ARG A 175 -7.57 -3.26 -17.56
CA ARG A 175 -8.46 -4.40 -17.31
C ARG A 175 -7.81 -5.29 -16.26
N VAL A 176 -8.58 -5.74 -15.28
CA VAL A 176 -8.07 -6.69 -14.28
C VAL A 176 -7.94 -8.06 -14.93
N LEU A 177 -6.73 -8.59 -14.98
CA LEU A 177 -6.47 -9.96 -15.49
C LEU A 177 -6.44 -10.99 -14.36
N HIS A 178 -6.08 -10.56 -13.14
CA HIS A 178 -5.91 -11.43 -11.99
C HIS A 178 -6.12 -10.67 -10.68
N VAL A 179 -6.63 -11.36 -9.67
CA VAL A 179 -6.76 -10.87 -8.29
C VAL A 179 -5.96 -11.80 -7.39
N GLY A 180 -4.91 -11.28 -6.76
CA GLY A 180 -4.07 -12.04 -5.85
C GLY A 180 -4.70 -12.18 -4.46
N SER A 181 -4.23 -13.16 -3.68
CA SER A 181 -4.62 -13.32 -2.27
C SER A 181 -3.91 -12.30 -1.37
N SER A 182 -4.56 -11.94 -0.27
CA SER A 182 -3.94 -11.15 0.81
C SER A 182 -2.73 -11.87 1.41
N THR A 183 -1.64 -11.14 1.64
CA THR A 183 -0.44 -11.63 2.34
C THR A 183 -0.47 -11.14 3.78
N GLU A 184 -0.42 -12.08 4.72
CA GLU A 184 -0.28 -11.78 6.14
C GLU A 184 1.18 -11.48 6.50
N TYR A 185 1.39 -10.64 7.52
CA TYR A 185 2.71 -10.44 8.06
C TYR A 185 3.27 -11.74 8.66
N GLU A 186 4.58 -11.94 8.48
CA GLU A 186 5.35 -12.94 9.18
C GLU A 186 5.47 -12.60 10.67
N TYR A 187 5.74 -13.63 11.48
CA TYR A 187 5.80 -13.53 12.93
C TYR A 187 7.17 -13.97 13.42
N GLU A 188 7.70 -13.28 14.44
CA GLU A 188 8.91 -13.74 15.12
C GLU A 188 8.59 -15.06 15.84
N SER A 189 9.35 -16.12 15.55
CA SER A 189 9.08 -17.48 16.06
C SER A 189 9.30 -17.65 17.58
N LYS A 190 9.43 -16.57 18.36
CA LYS A 190 9.77 -16.60 19.79
C LYS A 190 8.58 -16.52 20.74
N SER A 191 7.33 -16.64 20.28
CA SER A 191 6.18 -16.60 21.20
C SER A 191 4.95 -17.42 20.79
N LEU A 192 5.12 -18.58 20.17
CA LEU A 192 4.08 -19.63 20.20
C LEU A 192 4.41 -20.65 21.30
N GLY A 193 4.48 -20.14 22.53
CA GLY A 193 4.31 -20.97 23.72
C GLY A 193 2.81 -21.11 23.98
N SER A 194 2.26 -22.27 23.64
CA SER A 194 1.08 -22.90 24.24
C SER A 194 0.05 -21.99 24.94
N VAL A 195 -1.07 -21.74 24.27
CA VAL A 195 -2.43 -21.82 24.87
C VAL A 195 -3.37 -22.37 23.81
#